data_AF-A0A5C4RY03-F1
#
_entry.id   AF-A0A5C4RY03-F1
#
_cell.length_a   1.000
_cell.length_b   1.000
_cell.length_c   1.000
_cell.angle_alpha   90.00
_cell.angle_beta   90.00
_cell.angle_gamma   90.00
#
_symmetry.space_group_name_H-M   'P 1'
#
loop_
_entity.id
_entity.type
_entity.pdbx_description
1 polymer ?
#
loop_
_entity_poly.entity_id
_entity_poly.type
_entity_poly.pdbx_seq_one_letter_code
_entity_poly.pdbx_strand_id
1 'polypeptide(L)'
;MRSIIFYTTPSGQCPVKEYLTSLPDKERQKVAWVLTLIRDFQIVPKEYFKKLQSTEGIWEVSSSHGGNAVRLLGFMHEGNLVVLTNGFSRKSQKTPAQEIELAEQRKKIMRNDRNIDELQAFIDEQKAANPGFAEGYDEGYRNFRIGVMLKQARLNTGMSQVEVAQKLKTHKSAISRIENHAEDVKLSTLVNYAEALGKKLDILIH
;
A
#
# COMPACT_ATOMS: atom_id res chain seq x y z
N MET A 1 -13.81 6.65 -1.49
CA MET A 1 -12.48 6.42 -2.09
C MET A 1 -11.57 7.54 -1.61
N ARG A 2 -10.32 7.26 -1.26
CA ARG A 2 -9.34 8.32 -0.97
C ARG A 2 -8.79 8.88 -2.28
N SER A 3 -8.16 10.04 -2.22
CA SER A 3 -7.33 10.57 -3.30
C SER A 3 -5.87 10.58 -2.86
N ILE A 4 -4.96 10.26 -3.77
CA ILE A 4 -3.52 10.29 -3.51
C ILE A 4 -2.91 11.48 -4.27
N ILE A 5 -2.26 12.38 -3.54
CA ILE A 5 -1.61 13.57 -4.09
C ILE A 5 -0.12 13.49 -3.82
N PHE A 6 0.67 13.93 -4.79
CA PHE A 6 2.10 14.12 -4.63
C PHE A 6 2.38 15.60 -4.41
N TYR A 7 2.91 15.92 -3.24
CA TYR A 7 3.29 17.29 -2.89
C TYR A 7 4.24 17.87 -3.95
N THR A 8 3.94 19.10 -4.36
CA THR A 8 4.81 19.91 -5.23
C THR A 8 5.42 21.04 -4.42
N THR A 9 6.73 21.22 -4.52
CA THR A 9 7.45 22.31 -3.86
C THR A 9 7.05 23.67 -4.43
N PRO A 10 7.32 24.78 -3.72
CA PRO A 10 7.16 26.12 -4.29
C PRO A 10 7.97 26.34 -5.58
N SER A 11 9.07 25.60 -5.78
CA SER A 11 9.88 25.62 -7.00
C SER A 11 9.32 24.75 -8.14
N GLY A 12 8.18 24.07 -7.94
CA GLY A 12 7.55 23.22 -8.96
C GLY A 12 8.08 21.78 -9.04
N GLN A 13 8.93 21.35 -8.11
CA GLN A 13 9.47 19.98 -8.06
C GLN A 13 8.49 19.04 -7.36
N CYS A 14 8.51 17.76 -7.74
CA CYS A 14 7.65 16.74 -7.14
C CYS A 14 8.51 15.64 -6.51
N PRO A 15 8.92 15.79 -5.23
CA PRO A 15 9.93 14.91 -4.62
C PRO A 15 9.54 13.44 -4.58
N VAL A 16 8.24 13.15 -4.38
CA VAL A 16 7.74 11.77 -4.36
C VAL A 16 7.79 11.17 -5.76
N LYS A 17 7.34 11.89 -6.79
CA LYS A 17 7.40 11.40 -8.17
C LYS A 17 8.84 11.14 -8.61
N GLU A 18 9.75 12.06 -8.31
CA GLU A 18 11.19 11.93 -8.59
C GLU A 18 11.77 10.68 -7.90
N TYR A 19 11.51 10.54 -6.61
CA TYR A 19 11.98 9.38 -5.85
C TYR A 19 11.41 8.07 -6.37
N LEU A 20 10.09 7.97 -6.61
CA LEU A 20 9.48 6.76 -7.16
C LEU A 20 10.06 6.41 -8.53
N THR A 21 10.34 7.41 -9.37
CA THR A 21 10.92 7.21 -10.71
C THR A 21 12.38 6.73 -10.65
N SER A 22 13.08 6.93 -9.52
CA SER A 22 14.43 6.40 -9.29
C SER A 22 14.47 4.95 -8.83
N LEU A 23 13.35 4.37 -8.38
CA LEU A 23 13.30 3.01 -7.84
C LEU A 23 13.39 1.94 -8.93
N PRO A 24 13.96 0.76 -8.68
CA PRO A 24 13.82 -0.38 -9.58
C PRO A 24 12.35 -0.69 -9.89
N ASP A 25 12.07 -1.15 -11.11
CA ASP A 25 10.69 -1.34 -11.61
C ASP A 25 9.82 -2.14 -10.65
N LYS A 26 10.30 -3.30 -10.15
CA LYS A 26 9.50 -4.15 -9.25
C LYS A 26 9.24 -3.51 -7.88
N GLU A 27 10.16 -2.68 -7.36
CA GLU A 27 9.92 -1.91 -6.14
C GLU A 27 8.88 -0.81 -6.38
N ARG A 28 9.01 -0.09 -7.49
CA ARG A 28 8.09 0.96 -7.93
C ARG A 28 6.68 0.40 -8.15
N GLN A 29 6.55 -0.76 -8.81
CA GLN A 29 5.29 -1.50 -8.98
C GLN A 29 4.64 -1.77 -7.62
N LYS A 30 5.40 -2.34 -6.68
CA LYS A 30 4.88 -2.69 -5.36
C LYS A 30 4.42 -1.46 -4.58
N VAL A 31 5.15 -0.34 -4.66
CA VAL A 31 4.72 0.92 -4.05
C VAL A 31 3.42 1.41 -4.68
N ALA A 32 3.32 1.43 -6.01
CA ALA A 32 2.10 1.83 -6.71
C ALA A 32 0.89 0.96 -6.29
N TRP A 33 1.07 -0.37 -6.18
CA TRP A 33 0.02 -1.26 -5.68
C TRP A 33 -0.42 -0.94 -4.26
N VAL A 34 0.51 -0.60 -3.37
CA VAL A 34 0.20 -0.17 -2.00
C VAL A 34 -0.58 1.15 -2.00
N LEU A 35 -0.21 2.11 -2.85
CA LEU A 35 -0.95 3.36 -2.99
C LEU A 35 -2.37 3.13 -3.52
N THR A 36 -2.55 2.25 -4.52
CA THR A 36 -3.87 1.87 -5.04
C THR A 36 -4.71 1.20 -3.95
N LEU A 37 -4.10 0.35 -3.12
CA LEU A 37 -4.77 -0.24 -1.96
C LEU A 37 -5.26 0.85 -0.97
N ILE A 38 -4.41 1.84 -0.67
CA ILE A 38 -4.78 2.95 0.24
C ILE A 38 -5.89 3.83 -0.34
N ARG A 39 -5.88 4.02 -1.66
CA ARG A 39 -6.92 4.74 -2.41
C ARG A 39 -8.27 4.04 -2.28
N ASP A 40 -8.29 2.73 -2.49
CA ASP A 40 -9.51 1.95 -2.69
C ASP A 40 -10.14 1.46 -1.38
N PHE A 41 -9.34 1.19 -0.34
CA PHE A 41 -9.81 0.60 0.92
C PHE A 41 -9.85 1.58 2.09
N GLN A 42 -10.96 1.66 2.81
CA GLN A 42 -11.05 2.48 4.03
C GLN A 42 -10.18 1.95 5.17
N ILE A 43 -10.12 0.63 5.35
CA ILE A 43 -9.27 0.00 6.36
C ILE A 43 -8.12 -0.68 5.62
N VAL A 44 -6.90 -0.23 5.92
CA VAL A 44 -5.67 -0.72 5.33
C VAL A 44 -4.83 -1.36 6.44
N PRO A 45 -4.20 -2.52 6.21
CA PRO A 45 -3.28 -3.10 7.18
C PRO A 45 -2.18 -2.11 7.59
N LYS A 46 -1.91 -2.04 8.90
CA LYS A 46 -0.93 -1.11 9.48
C LYS A 46 0.50 -1.27 8.97
N GLU A 47 0.82 -2.42 8.36
CA GLU A 47 2.12 -2.63 7.71
C GLU A 47 2.28 -1.85 6.41
N TYR A 48 1.17 -1.43 5.78
CA TYR A 48 1.17 -0.66 4.54
C TYR A 48 0.88 0.82 4.78
N PHE A 49 -0.01 1.11 5.74
CA PHE A 49 -0.43 2.48 6.02
C PHE A 49 -0.73 2.67 7.50
N LYS A 50 -0.02 3.59 8.15
CA LYS A 50 -0.23 3.88 9.58
C LYS A 50 0.11 5.32 9.92
N LYS A 51 -0.53 5.84 10.96
CA LYS A 51 -0.14 7.11 11.58
C LYS A 51 1.12 6.91 12.43
N LEU A 52 2.08 7.82 12.32
CA LEU A 52 3.25 7.83 13.19
C LEU A 52 2.90 8.47 14.54
N GLN A 53 3.31 7.80 15.63
CA GLN A 53 3.15 8.34 16.99
C GLN A 53 4.14 9.48 17.22
N SER A 54 3.78 10.42 18.10
CA SER A 54 4.62 11.57 18.47
C SER A 54 5.06 12.44 17.27
N THR A 55 4.16 12.62 16.29
CA THR A 55 4.33 13.52 15.14
C THR A 55 3.11 14.43 15.01
N GLU A 56 3.23 15.54 14.29
CA GLU A 56 2.15 16.48 13.98
C GLU A 56 1.20 15.94 12.89
N GLY A 57 0.74 14.70 13.05
CA GLY A 57 -0.22 14.05 12.16
C GLY A 57 0.38 13.49 10.88
N ILE A 58 1.62 12.99 10.94
CA ILE A 58 2.30 12.33 9.83
C ILE A 58 1.84 10.88 9.71
N TRP A 59 1.69 10.43 8.47
CA TRP A 59 1.37 9.08 8.08
C TRP A 59 2.53 8.48 7.28
N GLU A 60 2.72 7.18 7.43
CA GLU A 60 3.73 6.40 6.72
C GLU A 60 3.04 5.40 5.80
N VAL A 61 3.39 5.45 4.53
CA VAL A 61 3.19 4.37 3.56
C VAL A 61 4.43 3.49 3.57
N SER A 62 4.25 2.17 3.69
CA SER A 62 5.34 1.20 3.71
C SER A 62 5.13 0.13 2.66
N SER A 63 6.19 -0.18 1.93
CA SER A 63 6.21 -1.20 0.88
C SER A 63 7.54 -1.96 0.95
N SER A 64 7.50 -3.28 0.74
CA SER A 64 8.71 -4.10 0.67
C SER A 64 8.65 -5.05 -0.52
N HIS A 65 9.77 -5.16 -1.23
CA HIS A 65 9.97 -6.09 -2.33
C HIS A 65 11.43 -6.56 -2.35
N GLY A 66 11.68 -7.86 -2.51
CA GLY A 66 13.05 -8.40 -2.62
C GLY A 66 13.96 -8.12 -1.41
N GLY A 67 13.40 -7.91 -0.21
CA GLY A 67 14.16 -7.51 0.98
C GLY A 67 14.41 -6.00 1.10
N ASN A 68 14.22 -5.24 0.03
CA ASN A 68 14.25 -3.78 0.05
C ASN A 68 12.92 -3.24 0.57
N ALA A 69 12.98 -2.20 1.40
CA ALA A 69 11.81 -1.54 1.94
C ALA A 69 11.82 -0.06 1.57
N VAL A 70 10.72 0.41 1.01
CA VAL A 70 10.46 1.79 0.63
C VAL A 70 9.44 2.38 1.60
N ARG A 71 9.67 3.62 2.01
CA ARG A 71 8.72 4.38 2.83
C ARG A 71 8.42 5.71 2.17
N LEU A 72 7.15 6.09 2.17
CA LEU A 72 6.72 7.45 1.84
C LEU A 72 6.09 8.06 3.10
N LEU A 73 6.42 9.31 3.37
CA LEU A 73 5.76 10.10 4.41
C LEU A 73 4.79 11.07 3.78
N GLY A 74 3.78 11.43 4.57
CA GLY A 74 2.73 12.31 4.16
C GLY A 74 1.77 12.62 5.28
N PHE A 75 0.61 13.16 4.95
CA PHE A 75 -0.43 13.44 5.92
C PHE A 75 -1.81 13.29 5.31
N MET A 76 -2.80 13.10 6.18
CA MET A 76 -4.21 13.14 5.81
C MET A 76 -4.68 14.60 5.79
N HIS A 77 -5.41 14.98 4.74
CA HIS A 77 -6.09 16.26 4.62
C HIS A 77 -7.57 16.03 4.28
N GLU A 78 -8.48 16.84 4.84
CA GLU A 78 -9.94 16.75 4.58
C GLU A 78 -10.55 15.32 4.69
N GLY A 79 -9.99 14.47 5.56
CA GLY A 79 -10.47 13.12 5.84
C GLY A 79 -10.19 12.05 4.78
N ASN A 80 -10.15 12.40 3.49
CA ASN A 80 -10.00 11.45 2.38
C ASN A 80 -8.79 11.71 1.48
N LEU A 81 -8.03 12.78 1.71
CA LEU A 81 -6.85 13.12 0.92
C LEU A 81 -5.58 12.60 1.60
N VAL A 82 -4.77 11.82 0.89
CA VAL A 82 -3.43 11.45 1.31
C VAL A 82 -2.44 12.29 0.50
N VAL A 83 -1.76 13.22 1.16
CA VAL A 83 -0.71 14.02 0.54
C VAL A 83 0.65 13.41 0.89
N LEU A 84 1.37 12.92 -0.10
CA LEU A 84 2.71 12.34 0.06
C LEU A 84 3.78 13.41 -0.18
N THR A 85 4.67 13.58 0.79
CA THR A 85 5.64 14.67 0.83
C THR A 85 7.04 14.25 0.41
N ASN A 86 7.52 13.09 0.87
CA ASN A 86 8.88 12.59 0.63
C ASN A 86 8.89 11.07 0.67
N GLY A 87 9.89 10.48 0.04
CA GLY A 87 10.12 9.04 0.05
C GLY A 87 11.59 8.70 0.22
N PHE A 88 11.87 7.57 0.86
CA PHE A 88 13.23 7.10 1.11
C PHE A 88 13.28 5.58 1.27
N SER A 89 14.43 5.01 0.91
CA SER A 89 14.70 3.59 1.09
C SER A 89 15.20 3.33 2.50
N ARG A 90 14.67 2.29 3.13
CA ARG A 90 14.94 1.96 4.52
C ARG A 90 16.40 1.58 4.72
N LYS A 91 17.12 2.33 5.56
CA LYS A 91 18.45 1.94 6.10
C LYS A 91 18.37 1.43 7.56
N SER A 92 17.27 1.69 8.26
CA SER A 92 17.07 1.30 9.68
C SER A 92 15.59 1.02 10.00
N GLN A 93 15.27 0.45 11.16
CA GLN A 93 13.87 0.14 11.52
C GLN A 93 13.03 1.38 11.82
N LYS A 94 13.63 2.41 12.42
CA LYS A 94 12.95 3.66 12.76
C LYS A 94 12.95 4.62 11.57
N THR A 95 11.88 5.37 11.43
CA THR A 95 11.78 6.47 10.46
C THR A 95 12.73 7.58 10.90
N PRO A 96 13.67 8.03 10.05
CA PRO A 96 14.61 9.07 10.44
C PRO A 96 13.89 10.36 10.85
N ALA A 97 14.35 11.02 11.93
CA ALA A 97 13.74 12.25 12.43
C ALA A 97 13.70 13.35 11.36
N GLN A 98 14.78 13.49 10.58
CA GLN A 98 14.88 14.47 9.48
C GLN A 98 13.79 14.29 8.42
N GLU A 99 13.41 13.05 8.09
CA GLU A 99 12.33 12.79 7.12
C GLU A 99 10.96 13.19 7.66
N ILE A 100 10.75 13.03 8.98
CA ILE A 100 9.52 13.44 9.67
C ILE A 100 9.44 14.97 9.73
N GLU A 101 10.51 15.63 10.17
CA GLU A 101 10.60 17.09 10.23
C GLU A 101 10.35 17.71 8.85
N LEU A 102 10.93 17.13 7.79
CA LEU A 102 10.69 17.57 6.41
C LEU A 102 9.23 17.42 5.99
N ALA A 103 8.57 16.32 6.34
CA ALA A 103 7.15 16.10 6.06
C ALA A 103 6.26 17.12 6.79
N GLU A 104 6.56 17.43 8.06
CA GLU A 104 5.86 18.43 8.86
C GLU A 104 6.06 19.86 8.33
N GLN A 105 7.27 20.19 7.89
CA GLN A 105 7.55 21.46 7.21
C GLN A 105 6.75 21.59 5.91
N ARG A 106 6.78 20.57 5.05
CA ARG A 106 6.02 20.54 3.78
C ARG A 106 4.52 20.66 4.01
N LYS A 107 4.00 20.01 5.05
CA LYS A 107 2.59 20.14 5.48
C LYS A 107 2.22 21.58 5.84
N LYS A 108 3.09 22.33 6.51
CA LYS A 108 2.83 23.73 6.91
C LYS A 108 2.81 24.70 5.74
N ILE A 109 3.64 24.46 4.72
CA ILE A 109 3.76 25.36 3.55
C ILE A 109 2.87 24.98 2.38
N MET A 110 2.24 23.79 2.41
CA MET A 110 1.33 23.37 1.35
C MET A 110 0.16 24.34 1.23
N ARG A 111 -0.02 24.89 0.03
CA ARG A 111 -1.23 25.62 -0.36
C ARG A 111 -2.16 24.62 -1.03
N ASN A 112 -3.33 24.39 -0.44
CA ASN A 112 -4.26 23.35 -0.90
C ASN A 112 -5.10 23.82 -2.10
N ASP A 113 -4.46 24.10 -3.23
CA ASP A 113 -5.15 24.64 -4.42
C ASP A 113 -5.53 23.55 -5.43
N ARG A 114 -5.14 22.29 -5.21
CA ARG A 114 -5.45 21.15 -6.10
C ARG A 114 -5.82 19.91 -5.30
N ASN A 115 -7.02 19.40 -5.57
CA ASN A 115 -7.51 18.13 -5.03
C ASN A 115 -7.71 17.11 -6.18
N ILE A 116 -6.64 16.84 -6.94
CA ILE A 116 -6.66 15.93 -8.09
C ILE A 116 -5.90 14.67 -7.70
N ASP A 117 -6.51 13.50 -7.83
CA ASP A 117 -5.82 12.22 -7.63
C ASP A 117 -4.76 12.01 -8.72
N GLU A 118 -3.48 12.02 -8.33
CA GLU A 118 -2.35 11.94 -9.24
C GLU A 118 -1.85 10.50 -9.45
N LEU A 119 -2.35 9.55 -8.66
CA LEU A 119 -1.86 8.18 -8.68
C LEU A 119 -2.11 7.49 -10.03
N GLN A 120 -3.30 7.66 -10.62
CA GLN A 120 -3.62 6.98 -11.87
C GLN A 120 -2.74 7.51 -13.02
N ALA A 121 -2.61 8.84 -13.12
CA ALA A 121 -1.73 9.47 -14.11
C ALA A 121 -0.27 9.00 -13.97
N PHE A 122 0.22 8.91 -12.72
CA PHE A 122 1.55 8.34 -12.47
C PHE A 122 1.65 6.89 -12.96
N ILE A 123 0.71 6.02 -12.64
CA ILE A 123 0.73 4.61 -13.06
C ILE A 123 0.73 4.51 -14.60
N ASP A 124 -0.12 5.28 -15.27
CA ASP A 124 -0.25 5.25 -16.74
C ASP A 124 1.05 5.73 -17.41
N GLU A 125 1.65 6.81 -16.92
CA GLU A 125 2.96 7.29 -17.36
C GLU A 125 4.04 6.22 -17.18
N GLN A 126 4.07 5.56 -16.02
CA GLN A 126 5.06 4.51 -15.74
C GLN A 126 4.87 3.28 -16.61
N LYS A 127 3.63 2.85 -16.88
CA LYS A 127 3.32 1.75 -17.79
C LYS A 127 3.75 2.06 -19.22
N ALA A 128 3.54 3.29 -19.67
CA ALA A 128 3.92 3.71 -21.03
C ALA A 128 5.45 3.80 -21.20
N ALA A 129 6.16 4.31 -20.19
CA ALA A 129 7.59 4.60 -20.30
C ALA A 129 8.51 3.43 -19.89
N ASN A 130 8.06 2.50 -19.05
CA ASN A 130 8.92 1.48 -18.44
C ASN A 130 8.32 0.06 -18.64
N PRO A 131 8.78 -0.72 -19.64
CA PRO A 131 8.25 -2.05 -19.89
C PRO A 131 8.34 -3.01 -18.70
N GLY A 132 9.42 -2.95 -17.90
CA GLY A 132 9.57 -3.80 -16.71
C GLY A 132 8.60 -3.43 -15.57
N PHE A 133 8.13 -2.18 -15.52
CA PHE A 133 7.05 -1.74 -14.65
C PHE A 133 5.67 -2.12 -15.21
N ALA A 134 5.48 -2.15 -16.52
CA ALA A 134 4.21 -2.56 -17.12
C ALA A 134 3.97 -4.07 -17.02
N GLU A 135 5.04 -4.85 -17.15
CA GLU A 135 5.00 -6.31 -17.16
C GLU A 135 4.36 -6.88 -15.88
N GLY A 136 3.25 -7.61 -16.07
CA GLY A 136 2.53 -8.28 -14.99
C GLY A 136 1.88 -7.33 -13.98
N TYR A 137 1.84 -6.01 -14.23
CA TYR A 137 1.37 -5.03 -13.25
C TYR A 137 -0.05 -5.33 -12.75
N ASP A 138 -0.99 -5.50 -13.68
CA ASP A 138 -2.41 -5.63 -13.34
C ASP A 138 -2.72 -6.98 -12.69
N GLU A 139 -2.07 -8.05 -13.16
CA GLU A 139 -2.17 -9.38 -12.56
C GLU A 139 -1.56 -9.43 -11.16
N GLY A 140 -0.35 -8.89 -11.01
CA GLY A 140 0.32 -8.78 -9.72
C GLY A 140 -0.49 -7.96 -8.71
N TYR A 141 -1.12 -6.86 -9.16
CA TYR A 141 -2.02 -6.08 -8.32
C TYR A 141 -3.25 -6.89 -7.88
N ARG A 142 -3.89 -7.63 -8.79
CA ARG A 142 -5.05 -8.48 -8.45
C ARG A 142 -4.68 -9.51 -7.38
N ASN A 143 -3.57 -10.22 -7.55
CA ASN A 143 -3.10 -11.21 -6.58
C ASN A 143 -2.79 -10.55 -5.23
N PHE A 144 -2.04 -9.44 -5.25
CA PHE A 144 -1.74 -8.68 -4.04
C PHE A 144 -3.02 -8.24 -3.30
N ARG A 145 -3.99 -7.69 -4.02
CA ARG A 145 -5.26 -7.21 -3.47
C ARG A 145 -6.06 -8.33 -2.81
N ILE A 146 -6.14 -9.51 -3.43
CA ILE A 146 -6.84 -10.68 -2.86
C ILE A 146 -6.24 -11.06 -1.50
N GLY A 147 -4.91 -11.18 -1.41
CA GLY A 147 -4.24 -11.51 -0.15
C GLY A 147 -4.55 -10.52 0.97
N VAL A 148 -4.54 -9.22 0.65
CA VAL A 148 -4.91 -8.17 1.60
C VAL A 148 -6.38 -8.25 2.02
N MET A 149 -7.30 -8.54 1.08
CA MET A 149 -8.72 -8.70 1.39
C MET A 149 -8.96 -9.87 2.35
N LEU A 150 -8.32 -11.01 2.13
CA LEU A 150 -8.40 -12.17 3.04
C LEU A 150 -7.84 -11.83 4.42
N LYS A 151 -6.70 -11.15 4.47
CA LYS A 151 -6.10 -10.69 5.72
C LYS A 151 -7.04 -9.75 6.47
N GLN A 152 -7.66 -8.80 5.79
CA GLN A 152 -8.62 -7.89 6.41
C GLN A 152 -9.86 -8.63 6.90
N ALA A 153 -10.41 -9.54 6.10
CA ALA A 153 -11.53 -10.38 6.49
C ALA A 153 -11.23 -11.18 7.76
N ARG A 154 -10.01 -11.72 7.89
CA ARG A 154 -9.54 -12.42 9.09
C ARG A 154 -9.38 -11.49 10.29
N LEU A 155 -8.75 -10.33 10.11
CA LEU A 155 -8.57 -9.38 11.21
C LEU A 155 -9.91 -8.87 11.75
N ASN A 156 -10.92 -8.74 10.89
CA ASN A 156 -12.28 -8.35 11.28
C ASN A 156 -13.01 -9.41 12.12
N THR A 157 -12.57 -10.68 12.10
CA THR A 157 -13.11 -11.71 13.02
C THR A 157 -12.32 -11.81 14.32
N GLY A 158 -11.24 -11.04 14.47
CA GLY A 158 -10.32 -11.14 15.62
C GLY A 158 -9.35 -12.32 15.54
N MET A 159 -9.41 -13.15 14.50
CA MET A 159 -8.58 -14.34 14.38
C MET A 159 -7.13 -14.00 14.00
N SER A 160 -6.18 -14.69 14.61
CA SER A 160 -4.79 -14.78 14.20
C SER A 160 -4.62 -15.73 13.01
N GLN A 161 -3.47 -15.64 12.32
CA GLN A 161 -3.12 -16.59 11.26
C GLN A 161 -3.01 -18.04 11.79
N VAL A 162 -2.64 -18.22 13.06
CA VAL A 162 -2.50 -19.53 13.69
C VAL A 162 -3.85 -20.19 13.88
N GLU A 163 -4.85 -19.43 14.35
CA GLU A 163 -6.22 -19.95 14.54
C GLU A 163 -6.87 -20.34 13.20
N VAL A 164 -6.69 -19.53 12.15
CA VAL A 164 -7.16 -19.90 10.80
C VAL A 164 -6.44 -21.16 10.30
N ALA A 165 -5.13 -21.25 10.53
CA ALA A 165 -4.35 -22.43 10.15
C ALA A 165 -4.86 -23.71 10.83
N GLN A 166 -5.20 -23.65 12.13
CA GLN A 166 -5.77 -24.76 12.88
C GLN A 166 -7.11 -25.22 12.29
N LYS A 167 -8.00 -24.28 11.98
CA LYS A 167 -9.30 -24.59 11.35
C LYS A 167 -9.16 -25.26 9.99
N LEU A 168 -8.18 -24.81 9.21
CA LEU A 168 -7.89 -25.34 7.88
C LEU A 168 -6.95 -26.56 7.88
N LYS A 169 -6.55 -27.06 9.06
CA LYS A 169 -5.59 -28.17 9.22
C LYS A 169 -4.31 -27.93 8.40
N THR A 170 -3.77 -26.72 8.48
CA THR A 170 -2.56 -26.29 7.77
C THR A 170 -1.60 -25.56 8.71
N HIS A 171 -0.51 -25.02 8.17
CA HIS A 171 0.49 -24.27 8.92
C HIS A 171 0.29 -22.76 8.79
N LYS A 172 0.71 -22.00 9.82
CA LYS A 172 0.73 -20.53 9.80
C LYS A 172 1.44 -19.97 8.54
N SER A 173 2.50 -20.63 8.09
CA SER A 173 3.25 -20.23 6.88
C SER A 173 2.40 -20.31 5.61
N ALA A 174 1.49 -21.27 5.50
CA ALA A 174 0.55 -21.36 4.38
C ALA A 174 -0.44 -20.20 4.38
N ILE A 175 -1.01 -19.87 5.54
CA ILE A 175 -1.88 -18.70 5.72
C ILE A 175 -1.14 -17.40 5.40
N SER A 176 0.11 -17.27 5.86
CA SER A 176 0.96 -16.12 5.55
C SER A 176 1.25 -16.00 4.06
N ARG A 177 1.47 -17.12 3.35
CA ARG A 177 1.66 -17.12 1.90
C ARG A 177 0.39 -16.65 1.19
N ILE A 178 -0.77 -17.18 1.56
CA ILE A 178 -2.07 -16.77 1.00
C ILE A 178 -2.32 -15.27 1.21
N GLU A 179 -1.99 -14.72 2.38
CA GLU A 179 -2.27 -13.31 2.69
C GLU A 179 -1.27 -12.31 2.09
N ASN A 180 0.00 -12.70 1.91
CA ASN A 180 1.07 -11.75 1.53
C ASN A 180 1.67 -12.02 0.14
N HIS A 181 1.47 -13.23 -0.39
CA HIS A 181 2.07 -13.76 -1.62
C HIS A 181 1.05 -14.62 -2.38
N ALA A 182 -0.15 -14.10 -2.62
CA ALA A 182 -1.30 -14.82 -3.16
C ALA A 182 -1.19 -15.15 -4.67
N GLU A 183 0.01 -15.47 -5.15
CA GLU A 183 0.21 -15.96 -6.52
C GLU A 183 -0.44 -17.35 -6.65
N ASP A 184 -1.26 -17.52 -7.70
CA ASP A 184 -1.92 -18.79 -8.07
C ASP A 184 -2.76 -19.46 -6.97
N VAL A 185 -3.43 -18.67 -6.12
CA VAL A 185 -4.33 -19.23 -5.10
C VAL A 185 -5.56 -19.87 -5.76
N LYS A 186 -5.73 -21.18 -5.54
CA LYS A 186 -6.88 -21.94 -6.05
C LYS A 186 -8.19 -21.41 -5.47
N LEU A 187 -9.25 -21.43 -6.28
CA LEU A 187 -10.59 -21.05 -5.83
C LEU A 187 -11.03 -21.85 -4.58
N SER A 188 -10.76 -23.17 -4.54
CA SER A 188 -11.07 -23.99 -3.37
C SER A 188 -10.36 -23.53 -2.10
N THR A 189 -9.14 -23.01 -2.22
CA THR A 189 -8.41 -22.41 -1.09
C THR A 189 -9.10 -21.14 -0.60
N LEU A 190 -9.58 -20.29 -1.50
CA LEU A 190 -10.31 -19.07 -1.14
C LEU A 190 -11.65 -19.39 -0.45
N VAL A 191 -12.39 -20.37 -0.97
CA VAL A 191 -13.66 -20.84 -0.39
C VAL A 191 -13.42 -21.37 1.03
N ASN A 192 -12.48 -22.31 1.19
CA ASN A 192 -12.18 -22.88 2.50
C ASN A 192 -11.74 -21.80 3.50
N TYR A 193 -10.92 -20.85 3.05
CA TYR A 193 -10.48 -19.73 3.90
C TYR A 193 -11.67 -18.88 4.36
N ALA A 194 -12.59 -18.52 3.47
CA ALA A 194 -13.79 -17.77 3.82
C ALA A 194 -14.67 -18.55 4.83
N GLU A 195 -14.87 -19.84 4.62
CA GLU A 195 -15.64 -20.71 5.53
C GLU A 195 -14.99 -20.82 6.91
N ALA A 196 -13.66 -20.92 7.00
CA ALA A 196 -12.93 -20.94 8.28
C ALA A 196 -13.16 -19.66 9.10
N LEU A 197 -13.37 -18.53 8.41
CA LEU A 197 -13.75 -17.25 9.02
C LEU A 197 -15.25 -17.11 9.33
N GLY A 198 -16.07 -18.10 8.97
CA GLY A 198 -17.54 -18.01 9.06
C GLY A 198 -18.14 -17.03 8.04
N LYS A 199 -17.47 -16.85 6.89
CA LYS A 199 -17.90 -15.98 5.78
C LYS A 199 -18.21 -16.80 4.54
N LYS A 200 -18.84 -16.16 3.55
CA LYS A 200 -19.08 -16.71 2.21
C LYS A 200 -18.23 -15.97 1.20
N LEU A 201 -17.79 -16.67 0.16
CA LEU A 201 -17.11 -16.10 -0.99
C LEU A 201 -18.11 -15.93 -2.13
N ASP A 202 -18.39 -14.69 -2.50
CA ASP A 202 -19.19 -14.36 -3.67
C ASP A 202 -18.26 -13.86 -4.79
N ILE A 203 -18.47 -14.34 -6.02
CA ILE A 203 -17.71 -13.94 -7.20
C ILE A 203 -18.66 -13.20 -8.13
N LEU A 204 -18.31 -11.96 -8.47
CA LEU A 204 -19.03 -11.14 -9.43
C LEU A 204 -18.21 -11.05 -10.72
N ILE A 205 -18.86 -11.32 -11.85
CA ILE A 205 -18.32 -11.15 -13.20
C ILE A 205 -19.18 -10.07 -13.86
N HIS A 206 -18.52 -9.01 -14.33
CA HIS A 206 -19.15 -7.85 -14.96
C HIS A 206 -18.83 -7.84 -16.46
#